data_AF-A0A4R8DW90-F1
#
_entry.id   AF-A0A4R8DW90-F1
#
_cell.length_a   1.000
_cell.length_b   1.000
_cell.length_c   1.000
_cell.angle_alpha   90.00
_cell.angle_beta   90.00
_cell.angle_gamma   90.00
#
_symmetry.space_group_name_H-M   'P 1'
#
loop_
_entity.id
_entity.type
_entity.pdbx_description
1 polymer ?
#
loop_
_entity_poly.entity_id
_entity_poly.type
_entity_poly.pdbx_seq_one_letter_code
_entity_poly.pdbx_strand_id
1 'polypeptide(L)'
;MKRLTLFACVFLMAAVSQAQLRPKVTCGDITVDLLNGTINGMKPNNGFAEFQKTVPCSTGSDPAGKCGAVIYYKDKDVAFYADRKYFEIGPHFKGKMTLRVLGAPRNILFKYLGNPKVKDALWDAYETQYGTLVLHYTAAGAAGRVKLIQMSTLGTDDLSLCE
;
A
#
# COMPACT_ATOMS: atom_id res chain seq x y z
N MET A 1 30.93 -58.55 16.13
CA MET A 1 30.99 -57.11 16.47
C MET A 1 30.99 -56.16 15.26
N LYS A 2 31.64 -56.49 14.12
CA LYS A 2 31.67 -55.62 12.91
C LYS A 2 30.30 -55.32 12.23
N ARG A 3 29.29 -56.18 12.40
CA ARG A 3 27.96 -55.99 11.77
C ARG A 3 27.03 -55.05 12.54
N LEU A 4 27.28 -54.83 13.84
CA LEU A 4 26.47 -53.94 14.69
C LEU A 4 26.84 -52.46 14.47
N THR A 5 28.11 -52.20 14.16
CA THR A 5 28.64 -50.84 13.91
C THR A 5 28.11 -50.22 12.61
N LEU A 6 27.81 -51.06 11.61
CA LEU A 6 27.27 -50.60 10.33
C LEU A 6 25.83 -50.09 10.45
N PHE A 7 25.01 -50.71 11.32
CA PHE A 7 23.62 -50.33 11.52
C PHE A 7 23.46 -49.01 12.28
N ALA A 8 24.36 -48.73 13.23
CA ALA A 8 24.36 -47.48 13.99
C ALA A 8 24.71 -46.26 13.12
N CYS A 9 25.59 -46.41 12.11
CA CYS A 9 25.95 -45.31 11.21
C CYS A 9 24.81 -44.90 10.25
N VAL A 10 23.94 -45.84 9.86
CA VAL A 10 22.82 -45.55 8.95
C VAL A 10 21.71 -44.76 9.65
N PHE A 11 21.48 -45.01 10.95
CA PHE A 11 20.46 -44.30 11.72
C PHE A 11 20.84 -42.84 12.01
N LEU A 12 22.13 -42.53 12.10
CA LEU A 12 22.64 -41.15 12.31
C LEU A 12 22.52 -40.27 11.07
N MET A 13 22.45 -40.83 9.85
CA MET A 13 22.29 -40.06 8.61
C MET A 13 20.83 -39.69 8.30
N ALA A 14 19.85 -40.35 8.92
CA ALA A 14 18.43 -40.04 8.72
C ALA A 14 17.97 -38.78 9.48
N ALA A 15 18.74 -38.31 10.47
CA ALA A 15 18.36 -37.19 11.34
C ALA A 15 18.66 -35.80 10.74
N VAL A 16 19.37 -35.71 9.60
CA VAL A 16 19.86 -34.42 9.05
C VAL A 16 18.93 -33.81 7.98
N SER A 17 17.81 -34.46 7.64
CA SER A 17 16.93 -33.99 6.55
C SER A 17 15.76 -33.15 7.05
N GLN A 18 16.04 -32.00 7.67
CA GLN A 18 15.04 -30.96 8.01
C GLN A 18 15.09 -29.74 7.06
N ALA A 19 15.62 -29.91 5.85
CA ALA A 19 15.55 -28.90 4.81
C ALA A 19 14.18 -28.95 4.10
N GLN A 20 13.11 -28.56 4.79
CA GLN A 20 11.86 -28.22 4.11
C GLN A 20 12.07 -26.92 3.34
N LEU A 21 11.92 -26.98 2.01
CA LEU A 21 11.78 -25.81 1.14
C LEU A 21 10.60 -24.98 1.63
N ARG A 22 10.87 -23.99 2.49
CA ARG A 22 9.87 -22.96 2.80
C ARG A 22 9.73 -22.12 1.54
N PRO A 23 8.55 -22.06 0.90
CA PRO A 23 8.36 -21.21 -0.26
C PRO A 23 8.70 -19.78 0.15
N LYS A 24 9.75 -19.20 -0.44
CA LYS A 24 10.12 -17.81 -0.23
C LYS A 24 9.05 -16.96 -0.90
N VAL A 25 8.22 -16.30 -0.11
CA VAL A 25 7.23 -15.36 -0.63
C VAL A 25 8.00 -14.22 -1.30
N THR A 26 7.87 -14.08 -2.62
CA THR A 26 8.48 -12.97 -3.35
C THR A 26 7.61 -11.74 -3.16
N CYS A 27 8.13 -10.78 -2.41
CA CYS A 27 7.54 -9.45 -2.29
C CYS A 27 7.72 -8.71 -3.62
N GLY A 28 6.70 -8.73 -4.47
CA GLY A 28 6.71 -8.00 -5.75
C GLY A 28 6.83 -6.49 -5.55
N ASP A 29 7.11 -5.78 -6.63
CA ASP A 29 7.08 -4.32 -6.63
C ASP A 29 5.64 -3.81 -6.39
N ILE A 30 5.53 -2.68 -5.70
CA ILE A 30 4.27 -1.94 -5.61
C ILE A 30 4.18 -1.00 -6.82
N THR A 31 3.09 -1.13 -7.56
CA THR A 31 2.71 -0.29 -8.69
C THR A 31 1.40 0.40 -8.35
N VAL A 32 1.46 1.72 -8.20
CA VAL A 32 0.32 2.60 -7.94
C VAL A 32 -0.20 3.10 -9.28
N ASP A 33 -1.44 2.75 -9.61
CA ASP A 33 -2.15 3.34 -10.74
C ASP A 33 -3.08 4.45 -10.25
N LEU A 34 -2.58 5.67 -10.32
CA LEU A 34 -3.30 6.86 -9.86
C LEU A 34 -4.52 7.19 -10.73
N LEU A 35 -4.55 6.75 -11.99
CA LEU A 35 -5.65 7.05 -12.90
C LEU A 35 -6.82 6.06 -12.73
N ASN A 36 -6.53 4.86 -12.25
CA ASN A 36 -7.52 3.80 -12.02
C ASN A 36 -7.79 3.52 -10.53
N GLY A 37 -7.05 4.17 -9.62
CA GLY A 37 -7.25 4.06 -8.17
C GLY A 37 -6.84 2.69 -7.63
N THR A 38 -5.78 2.09 -8.17
CA THR A 38 -5.37 0.73 -7.81
C THR A 38 -3.93 0.63 -7.33
N ILE A 39 -3.66 -0.39 -6.51
CA ILE A 39 -2.32 -0.85 -6.19
C ILE A 39 -2.19 -2.29 -6.68
N ASN A 40 -1.26 -2.54 -7.60
CA ASN A 40 -1.08 -3.83 -8.26
C ASN A 40 -2.40 -4.37 -8.86
N GLY A 41 -3.25 -3.48 -9.40
CA GLY A 41 -4.56 -3.81 -9.97
C GLY A 41 -5.68 -3.98 -8.94
N MET A 42 -5.39 -3.91 -7.64
CA MET A 42 -6.38 -4.02 -6.57
C MET A 42 -6.96 -2.66 -6.20
N LYS A 43 -8.28 -2.59 -6.06
CA LYS A 43 -8.98 -1.41 -5.54
C LYS A 43 -9.08 -1.48 -4.02
N PRO A 44 -9.28 -0.33 -3.34
CA PRO A 44 -9.35 -0.32 -1.88
C PRO A 44 -10.70 -0.79 -1.31
N ASN A 45 -11.69 -1.12 -2.15
CA ASN A 45 -12.93 -1.77 -1.71
C ASN A 45 -12.80 -3.30 -1.57
N ASN A 46 -11.67 -3.88 -1.99
CA ASN A 46 -11.35 -5.28 -1.75
C ASN A 46 -11.02 -5.52 -0.27
N GLY A 47 -11.24 -6.74 0.25
CA GLY A 47 -10.90 -7.06 1.65
C GLY A 47 -9.39 -7.25 1.88
N PHE A 48 -8.93 -7.13 3.12
CA PHE A 48 -7.51 -7.34 3.48
C PHE A 48 -6.93 -8.66 2.98
N ALA A 49 -7.69 -9.76 3.15
CA ALA A 49 -7.24 -11.09 2.73
C ALA A 49 -7.02 -11.18 1.22
N GLU A 50 -7.77 -10.43 0.43
CA GLU A 50 -7.60 -10.39 -1.03
C GLU A 50 -6.42 -9.50 -1.40
N PHE A 51 -6.30 -8.33 -0.77
CA PHE A 51 -5.17 -7.44 -0.98
C PHE A 51 -3.83 -8.10 -0.64
N GLN A 52 -3.76 -8.84 0.48
CA GLN A 52 -2.57 -9.58 0.89
C GLN A 52 -2.25 -10.79 -0.01
N LYS A 53 -3.18 -11.29 -0.82
CA LYS A 53 -2.81 -12.29 -1.86
C LYS A 53 -1.99 -11.64 -2.97
N THR A 54 -2.30 -10.39 -3.31
CA THR A 54 -1.61 -9.62 -4.36
C THR A 54 -0.35 -8.93 -3.84
N VAL A 55 -0.37 -8.45 -2.59
CA VAL A 55 0.74 -7.77 -1.92
C VAL A 55 1.00 -8.45 -0.56
N PRO A 56 1.66 -9.61 -0.52
CA PRO A 56 1.72 -10.44 0.69
C PRO A 56 2.66 -9.93 1.79
N CYS A 57 3.53 -8.96 1.50
CA CYS A 57 4.61 -8.57 2.39
C CYS A 57 4.28 -7.35 3.26
N SER A 58 3.17 -7.42 3.99
CA SER A 58 2.85 -6.40 4.98
C SER A 58 3.89 -6.39 6.11
N THR A 59 4.32 -5.20 6.48
CA THR A 59 5.28 -4.94 7.57
C THR A 59 4.61 -4.73 8.94
N GLY A 60 3.29 -4.69 8.98
CA GLY A 60 2.52 -4.56 10.21
C GLY A 60 1.05 -4.34 9.94
N SER A 61 0.27 -4.38 11.02
CA SER A 61 -1.17 -4.09 11.01
C SER A 61 -1.56 -3.44 12.33
N ASP A 62 -2.58 -2.59 12.30
CA ASP A 62 -3.26 -2.09 13.48
C ASP A 62 -4.76 -2.35 13.32
N PRO A 63 -5.29 -3.45 13.87
CA PRO A 63 -6.69 -3.83 13.72
C PRO A 63 -7.65 -2.99 14.59
N ALA A 64 -7.14 -2.26 15.59
CA ALA A 64 -7.92 -1.45 16.52
C ALA A 64 -7.60 0.05 16.38
N GLY A 65 -7.02 0.43 15.24
CA GLY A 65 -6.61 1.81 14.98
C GLY A 65 -7.79 2.77 15.10
N LYS A 66 -7.51 4.01 15.53
CA LYS A 66 -8.52 5.07 15.69
C LYS A 66 -9.35 5.31 14.42
N CYS A 67 -8.79 4.97 13.27
CA CYS A 67 -9.40 5.15 11.97
C CYS A 67 -9.86 3.85 11.31
N GLY A 68 -10.08 2.81 12.10
CA GLY A 68 -10.36 1.47 11.62
C GLY A 68 -9.09 0.67 11.43
N ALA A 69 -9.28 -0.58 11.02
CA ALA A 69 -8.19 -1.49 10.78
C ALA A 69 -7.32 -1.02 9.61
N VAL A 70 -6.01 -1.18 9.74
CA VAL A 70 -5.03 -0.79 8.74
C VAL A 70 -3.92 -1.82 8.60
N ILE A 71 -3.46 -2.03 7.37
CA ILE A 71 -2.28 -2.83 7.05
C ILE A 71 -1.20 -1.93 6.46
N TYR A 72 0.02 -2.06 6.96
CA TYR A 72 1.15 -1.21 6.59
C TYR A 72 2.19 -1.96 5.76
N TYR A 73 2.73 -1.27 4.76
CA TYR A 73 3.90 -1.63 3.96
C TYR A 73 4.93 -0.52 4.15
N LYS A 74 5.48 -0.41 5.35
CA LYS A 74 6.37 0.68 5.80
C LYS A 74 7.63 0.78 4.95
N ASP A 75 8.13 -0.35 4.47
CA ASP A 75 9.28 -0.42 3.56
C ASP A 75 8.99 0.20 2.19
N LYS A 76 7.71 0.27 1.81
CA LYS A 76 7.20 0.88 0.58
C LYS A 76 6.47 2.20 0.81
N ASP A 77 6.30 2.62 2.05
CA ASP A 77 5.52 3.80 2.46
C ASP A 77 4.07 3.79 1.94
N VAL A 78 3.40 2.66 2.10
CA VAL A 78 1.99 2.45 1.73
C VAL A 78 1.20 1.93 2.93
N ALA A 79 -0.03 2.41 3.09
CA ALA A 79 -0.98 1.87 4.05
C ALA A 79 -2.33 1.58 3.38
N PHE A 80 -3.02 0.55 3.84
CA PHE A 80 -4.34 0.18 3.36
C PHE A 80 -5.34 0.19 4.50
N TYR A 81 -6.39 1.00 4.37
CA TYR A 81 -7.49 1.15 5.32
C TYR A 81 -8.75 0.52 4.72
N ALA A 82 -8.98 -0.78 4.95
CA ALA A 82 -10.11 -1.49 4.33
C ALA A 82 -11.47 -0.95 4.80
N ASP A 83 -11.60 -0.63 6.09
CA ASP A 83 -12.87 -0.11 6.65
C ASP A 83 -13.26 1.24 6.04
N ARG A 84 -12.25 2.05 5.67
CA ARG A 84 -12.44 3.36 5.03
C ARG A 84 -12.33 3.31 3.51
N LYS A 85 -12.03 2.15 2.95
CA LYS A 85 -11.89 1.89 1.52
C LYS A 85 -10.96 2.85 0.79
N TYR A 86 -9.80 3.16 1.40
CA TYR A 86 -8.74 3.91 0.73
C TYR A 86 -7.33 3.35 0.95
N PHE A 87 -6.44 3.67 0.02
CA PHE A 87 -4.99 3.51 0.17
C PHE A 87 -4.35 4.84 0.51
N GLU A 88 -3.26 4.80 1.27
CA GLU A 88 -2.36 5.92 1.50
C GLU A 88 -0.98 5.62 0.91
N ILE A 89 -0.40 6.62 0.25
CA ILE A 89 0.93 6.54 -0.35
C ILE A 89 1.73 7.75 0.13
N GLY A 90 2.71 7.49 0.97
CA GLY A 90 3.50 8.51 1.65
C GLY A 90 4.63 9.09 0.80
N PRO A 91 5.34 10.10 1.35
CA PRO A 91 6.36 10.86 0.63
C PRO A 91 7.62 10.07 0.28
N HIS A 92 7.87 8.94 0.96
CA HIS A 92 9.01 8.06 0.79
C HIS A 92 8.66 6.81 -0.02
N PHE A 93 7.56 6.84 -0.79
CA PHE A 93 7.09 5.73 -1.60
C PHE A 93 8.19 5.11 -2.47
N LYS A 94 8.34 3.78 -2.39
CA LYS A 94 9.32 3.01 -3.16
C LYS A 94 8.60 2.05 -4.10
N GLY A 95 8.29 2.51 -5.30
CA GLY A 95 7.63 1.70 -6.32
C GLY A 95 7.44 2.43 -7.63
N LYS A 96 6.56 1.89 -8.47
CA LYS A 96 6.17 2.50 -9.75
C LYS A 96 4.84 3.23 -9.56
N MET A 97 4.67 4.35 -10.27
CA MET A 97 3.45 5.14 -10.23
C MET A 97 3.12 5.61 -11.65
N THR A 98 1.88 5.46 -12.09
CA THR A 98 1.46 5.85 -13.45
C THR A 98 1.58 7.36 -13.67
N LEU A 99 1.22 8.17 -12.67
CA LEU A 99 1.44 9.61 -12.65
C LEU A 99 2.23 10.00 -11.40
N ARG A 100 3.48 10.44 -11.56
CA ARG A 100 4.33 10.85 -10.42
C ARG A 100 3.95 12.23 -9.90
N VAL A 101 3.02 12.27 -8.95
CA VAL A 101 2.57 13.51 -8.31
C VAL A 101 3.19 13.77 -6.94
N LEU A 102 3.81 12.77 -6.29
CA LEU A 102 4.52 12.98 -5.02
C LEU A 102 5.62 14.03 -5.18
N GLY A 103 5.63 14.99 -4.27
CA GLY A 103 6.53 16.13 -4.30
C GLY A 103 6.24 17.12 -5.42
N ALA A 104 5.22 16.94 -6.26
CA ALA A 104 4.85 17.94 -7.28
C ALA A 104 4.27 19.20 -6.61
N PRO A 105 4.55 20.40 -7.13
CA PRO A 105 3.96 21.63 -6.61
C PRO A 105 2.46 21.71 -6.94
N ARG A 106 1.66 22.21 -6.00
CA ARG A 106 0.19 22.25 -6.10
C ARG A 106 -0.31 22.96 -7.37
N ASN A 107 0.37 24.01 -7.78
CA ASN A 107 -0.02 24.84 -8.93
C ASN A 107 0.10 24.13 -10.30
N ILE A 108 0.89 23.05 -10.43
CA ILE A 108 1.00 22.33 -11.71
C ILE A 108 0.01 21.18 -11.83
N LEU A 109 -0.63 20.77 -10.72
CA LEU A 109 -1.51 19.60 -10.69
C LEU A 109 -2.75 19.79 -11.56
N PHE A 110 -3.23 21.02 -11.68
CA PHE A 110 -4.35 21.36 -12.57
C PHE A 110 -4.14 20.89 -14.02
N LYS A 111 -2.90 20.87 -14.51
CA LYS A 111 -2.58 20.41 -15.88
C LYS A 111 -2.83 18.92 -16.10
N TYR A 112 -2.77 18.13 -15.02
CA TYR A 112 -2.89 16.68 -15.08
C TYR A 112 -4.25 16.18 -14.55
N LEU A 113 -4.78 16.85 -13.53
CA LEU A 113 -5.95 16.39 -12.77
C LEU A 113 -7.18 17.31 -12.93
N GLY A 114 -7.02 18.45 -13.61
CA GLY A 114 -8.09 19.46 -13.70
C GLY A 114 -8.33 20.17 -12.37
N ASN A 115 -9.54 20.72 -12.21
CA ASN A 115 -9.90 21.41 -10.97
C ASN A 115 -10.29 20.41 -9.87
N PRO A 116 -9.83 20.61 -8.63
CA PRO A 116 -10.32 19.82 -7.51
C PRO A 116 -11.79 20.13 -7.26
N LYS A 117 -12.53 19.10 -6.83
CA LYS A 117 -13.93 19.22 -6.37
C LYS A 117 -14.01 19.91 -5.02
N VAL A 118 -13.10 19.54 -4.12
CA VAL A 118 -12.96 20.16 -2.78
C VAL A 118 -11.56 20.69 -2.65
N LYS A 119 -11.45 21.94 -2.21
CA LYS A 119 -10.19 22.66 -2.05
C LYS A 119 -10.06 23.15 -0.62
N ASP A 120 -9.08 22.62 0.11
CA ASP A 120 -8.76 23.03 1.48
C ASP A 120 -7.41 23.77 1.54
N ALA A 121 -7.04 24.28 2.71
CA ALA A 121 -5.72 24.85 2.95
C ALA A 121 -4.62 23.82 2.69
N LEU A 122 -4.75 22.61 3.25
CA LEU A 122 -3.68 21.60 3.24
C LEU A 122 -3.94 20.40 2.34
N TRP A 123 -5.12 20.26 1.74
CA TRP A 123 -5.41 19.16 0.83
C TRP A 123 -6.39 19.57 -0.26
N ASP A 124 -6.39 18.80 -1.34
CA ASP A 124 -7.35 18.89 -2.44
C ASP A 124 -7.93 17.52 -2.72
N ALA A 125 -9.25 17.45 -2.93
CA ALA A 125 -9.91 16.24 -3.41
C ALA A 125 -10.36 16.41 -4.87
N TYR A 126 -9.98 15.45 -5.70
CA TYR A 126 -10.33 15.36 -7.11
C TYR A 126 -11.33 14.22 -7.29
N GLU A 127 -12.43 14.53 -7.95
CA GLU A 127 -13.41 13.54 -8.36
C GLU A 127 -12.85 12.75 -9.56
N THR A 128 -12.84 11.43 -9.47
CA THR A 128 -12.24 10.53 -10.47
C THR A 128 -13.22 9.43 -10.86
N GLN A 129 -12.95 8.72 -11.96
CA GLN A 129 -13.77 7.59 -12.40
C GLN A 129 -13.89 6.45 -11.37
N TYR A 130 -12.91 6.33 -10.45
CA TYR A 130 -12.87 5.26 -9.47
C TYR A 130 -13.37 5.68 -8.09
N GLY A 131 -13.72 6.96 -7.88
CA GLY A 131 -14.04 7.54 -6.58
C GLY A 131 -13.29 8.85 -6.39
N THR A 132 -12.48 8.95 -5.34
CA THR A 132 -11.82 10.21 -4.96
C THR A 132 -10.31 10.05 -4.85
N LEU A 133 -9.59 11.02 -5.41
CA LEU A 133 -8.16 11.22 -5.20
C LEU A 133 -7.95 12.41 -4.27
N VAL A 134 -7.38 12.19 -3.09
CA VAL A 134 -6.98 13.28 -2.18
C VAL A 134 -5.48 13.46 -2.21
N LEU A 135 -5.04 14.69 -2.42
CA LEU A 135 -3.64 15.09 -2.36
C LEU A 135 -3.44 16.03 -1.18
N HIS A 136 -2.62 15.61 -0.24
CA HIS A 136 -2.22 16.42 0.91
C HIS A 136 -0.91 17.15 0.61
N TYR A 137 -0.79 18.35 1.14
CA TYR A 137 0.32 19.26 0.86
C TYR A 137 1.17 19.55 2.09
N THR A 138 2.45 19.85 1.85
CA THR A 138 3.40 20.26 2.89
C THR A 138 3.09 21.63 3.50
N ALA A 139 2.40 22.50 2.77
CA ALA A 139 2.08 23.86 3.16
C ALA A 139 0.82 24.34 2.43
N ALA A 140 0.17 25.35 2.99
CA ALA A 140 -0.99 25.97 2.38
C ALA A 140 -0.62 26.80 1.14
N GLY A 141 -1.57 26.93 0.22
CA GLY A 141 -1.44 27.76 -0.98
C GLY A 141 -0.52 27.18 -2.06
N ALA A 142 -0.05 28.05 -2.96
CA ALA A 142 0.63 27.65 -4.20
C ALA A 142 2.03 27.02 -3.98
N ALA A 143 2.67 27.32 -2.85
CA ALA A 143 3.98 26.76 -2.49
C ALA A 143 3.89 25.32 -1.94
N GLY A 144 2.67 24.84 -1.66
CA GLY A 144 2.44 23.47 -1.21
C GLY A 144 2.93 22.43 -2.20
N ARG A 145 3.57 21.38 -1.71
CA ARG A 145 4.00 20.21 -2.51
C ARG A 145 3.27 18.98 -2.02
N VAL A 146 2.92 18.06 -2.91
CA VAL A 146 2.23 16.82 -2.54
C VAL A 146 3.10 16.02 -1.57
N LYS A 147 2.59 15.77 -0.38
CA LYS A 147 3.24 15.00 0.70
C LYS A 147 2.68 13.59 0.80
N LEU A 148 1.37 13.45 0.63
CA LEU A 148 0.63 12.20 0.81
C LEU A 148 -0.47 12.12 -0.24
N ILE A 149 -0.64 10.95 -0.82
CA ILE A 149 -1.72 10.62 -1.73
C ILE A 149 -2.68 9.69 -1.01
N GLN A 150 -3.97 9.95 -1.10
CA GLN A 150 -5.00 8.98 -0.71
C GLN A 150 -5.91 8.68 -1.90
N MET A 151 -6.12 7.39 -2.18
CA MET A 151 -7.01 6.93 -3.25
C MET A 151 -8.16 6.16 -2.64
N SER A 152 -9.38 6.66 -2.79
CA SER A 152 -10.60 6.04 -2.27
C SER A 152 -11.54 5.61 -3.38
N THR A 153 -12.28 4.53 -3.13
CA THR A 153 -13.42 4.16 -3.99
C THR A 153 -14.69 4.96 -3.69
N LEU A 154 -14.70 5.72 -2.60
CA LEU A 154 -15.83 6.57 -2.21
C LEU A 154 -15.81 7.90 -2.97
N GLY A 155 -17.00 8.46 -3.22
CA GLY A 155 -17.14 9.82 -3.73
C GLY A 155 -16.70 10.87 -2.71
N THR A 156 -16.54 12.12 -3.15
CA THR A 156 -16.08 13.21 -2.27
C THR A 156 -17.02 13.48 -1.11
N ASP A 157 -18.32 13.20 -1.29
CA ASP A 157 -19.37 13.47 -0.32
C ASP A 157 -19.44 12.38 0.77
N ASP A 158 -18.99 11.16 0.44
CA ASP A 158 -18.96 10.00 1.35
C ASP A 158 -17.59 9.78 1.99
N LEU A 159 -16.58 10.56 1.58
CA LEU A 159 -15.21 10.37 2.00
C LEU A 159 -15.03 10.76 3.47
N SER A 160 -14.66 9.80 4.31
CA SER A 160 -14.25 10.05 5.69
C SER A 160 -12.74 9.96 5.84
N LEU A 161 -12.08 11.12 5.87
CA LEU A 161 -10.65 11.21 6.15
C LEU A 161 -10.35 10.84 7.61
N CYS A 162 -9.20 10.20 7.81
CA CYS A 162 -8.62 9.97 9.12
C CYS A 162 -7.74 11.16 9.49
N GLU A 163 -8.25 12.08 10.31
CA GLU A 163 -7.52 13.25 10.84
C GLU A 163 -7.05 13.03 12.28
#